data_AF-A0A416RCX4-F1
#
_entry.id   AF-A0A416RCX4-F1
#
_cell.length_a   1.000
_cell.length_b   1.000
_cell.length_c   1.000
_cell.angle_alpha   90.00
_cell.angle_beta   90.00
_cell.angle_gamma   90.00
#
_symmetry.space_group_name_H-M   'P 1'
#
loop_
_entity.id
_entity.type
_entity.pdbx_description
1 polymer ?
#
loop_
_entity_poly.entity_id
_entity_poly.type
_entity_poly.pdbx_seq_one_letter_code
_entity_poly.pdbx_strand_id
1 'polypeptide(L)'
;MANQDTFLIPILPRQLGQLQGFRVLPAHLAYRIGRGPHLFRSEGSVPPQGGVMVLDASGFDGFGSGGGFCQEVVRECLSRNFSGAVLDFDVRLPPLEGIAAQLDESFARRGWNLYVPESYGRCAPRAMVMISSALSGGSLTLRLEEAQERFGRDRIALALEPAAEDFFLPSPSGSGTPLSREALSRLMERLQPSVFFSNELCARYFTYTNPDGGAHFVLFDDGETLARKVDTARRLDIHTFLAPWEQIKEYAQSLGLSRTQPAAHRLR
;
A
#
# COMPACT_ATOMS: atom_id res chain seq x y z
N MET A 1 9.48 24.47 -3.00
CA MET A 1 8.41 23.95 -3.89
C MET A 1 7.66 22.93 -3.06
N ALA A 2 6.34 23.07 -2.86
CA ALA A 2 5.60 22.07 -2.08
C ALA A 2 5.74 20.71 -2.76
N ASN A 3 6.20 19.69 -2.03
CA ASN A 3 6.29 18.34 -2.59
C ASN A 3 4.87 17.91 -2.98
N GLN A 4 4.73 17.46 -4.22
CA GLN A 4 3.42 17.06 -4.72
C GLN A 4 3.17 15.61 -4.33
N ASP A 5 2.00 15.34 -3.73
CA ASP A 5 1.62 13.98 -3.37
C ASP A 5 1.58 13.05 -4.59
N THR A 6 2.11 11.85 -4.41
CA THR A 6 2.05 10.73 -5.35
C THR A 6 1.26 9.60 -4.71
N PHE A 7 0.05 9.37 -5.19
CA PHE A 7 -0.75 8.22 -4.83
C PHE A 7 -0.52 7.10 -5.85
N LEU A 8 0.18 6.06 -5.42
CA LEU A 8 0.31 4.81 -6.13
C LEU A 8 -0.91 3.95 -5.84
N ILE A 9 -1.65 3.60 -6.89
CA ILE A 9 -2.92 2.89 -6.76
C ILE A 9 -2.78 1.49 -7.36
N PRO A 10 -2.48 0.46 -6.55
CA PRO A 10 -2.62 -0.94 -6.94
C PRO A 10 -4.01 -1.21 -7.50
N ILE A 11 -4.05 -1.65 -8.75
CA ILE A 11 -5.29 -1.90 -9.48
C ILE A 11 -5.10 -2.98 -10.55
N LEU A 12 -6.16 -3.77 -10.78
CA LEU A 12 -6.16 -4.74 -11.88
C LEU A 12 -6.29 -4.00 -13.22
N PRO A 13 -5.62 -4.45 -14.30
CA PRO A 13 -5.70 -3.79 -15.61
C PRO A 13 -7.13 -3.57 -16.13
N ARG A 14 -8.03 -4.54 -15.88
CA ARG A 14 -9.45 -4.45 -16.26
C ARG A 14 -10.24 -3.34 -15.55
N GLN A 15 -9.74 -2.85 -14.42
CA GLN A 15 -10.36 -1.80 -13.61
C GLN A 15 -9.72 -0.43 -13.84
N LEU A 16 -8.70 -0.31 -14.70
CA LEU A 16 -7.95 0.93 -14.93
C LEU A 16 -8.86 2.11 -15.32
N GLY A 17 -9.97 1.84 -16.02
CA GLY A 17 -10.98 2.84 -16.36
C GLY A 17 -11.60 3.56 -15.14
N GLN A 18 -11.60 2.94 -13.96
CA GLN A 18 -12.11 3.54 -12.73
C GLN A 18 -11.24 4.70 -12.22
N LEU A 19 -9.95 4.71 -12.58
CA LEU A 19 -9.01 5.78 -12.23
C LEU A 19 -9.07 6.97 -13.21
N GLN A 20 -9.89 6.90 -14.27
CA GLN A 20 -9.99 7.99 -15.23
C GLN A 20 -10.41 9.29 -14.55
N GLY A 21 -9.65 10.35 -14.84
CA GLY A 21 -9.83 11.67 -14.26
C GLY A 21 -9.10 11.86 -12.93
N PHE A 22 -8.71 10.82 -12.20
CA PHE A 22 -7.94 11.02 -10.96
C PHE A 22 -6.47 11.30 -11.26
N ARG A 23 -5.86 12.23 -10.50
CA ARG A 23 -4.42 12.51 -10.59
C ARG A 23 -3.65 11.52 -9.70
N VAL A 24 -3.57 10.28 -10.16
CA VAL A 24 -2.93 9.17 -9.45
C VAL A 24 -1.99 8.40 -10.36
N LEU A 25 -1.05 7.66 -9.78
CA LEU A 25 -0.13 6.77 -10.49
C LEU A 25 -0.68 5.34 -10.42
N PRO A 26 -1.17 4.75 -11.53
CA PRO A 26 -1.64 3.37 -11.49
C PRO A 26 -0.46 2.40 -11.26
N ALA A 27 -0.66 1.46 -10.35
CA ALA A 27 0.26 0.36 -10.07
C ALA A 27 -0.41 -0.95 -10.51
N HIS A 28 0.13 -1.59 -11.55
CA HIS A 28 -0.57 -2.66 -12.27
C HIS A 28 -0.39 -4.02 -11.59
N LEU A 29 -1.46 -4.52 -10.98
CA LEU A 29 -1.59 -5.86 -10.40
C LEU A 29 -1.74 -6.92 -11.51
N ALA A 30 -0.66 -7.11 -12.27
CA ALA A 30 -0.67 -7.97 -13.45
C ALA A 30 0.56 -8.86 -13.58
N TYR A 31 1.54 -8.74 -12.68
CA TYR A 31 2.82 -9.39 -12.81
C TYR A 31 3.20 -10.17 -11.56
N ARG A 32 3.83 -11.32 -11.77
CA ARG A 32 4.34 -12.17 -10.69
C ARG A 32 5.65 -12.81 -11.07
N ILE A 33 6.41 -13.21 -10.05
CA ILE A 33 7.49 -14.17 -10.20
C ILE A 33 6.88 -15.56 -10.37
N GLY A 34 7.23 -16.28 -11.44
CA GLY A 34 6.90 -17.69 -11.56
C GLY A 34 8.10 -18.60 -11.31
N ARG A 35 7.90 -19.89 -11.58
CA ARG A 35 8.93 -20.93 -11.43
C ARG A 35 10.16 -20.63 -12.30
N GLY A 36 11.35 -20.96 -11.80
CA GLY A 36 12.59 -20.70 -12.51
C GLY A 36 12.91 -19.21 -12.69
N PRO A 37 12.73 -18.41 -11.63
CA PRO A 37 12.35 -16.99 -11.61
C PRO A 37 12.21 -16.35 -12.99
N HIS A 38 11.02 -16.48 -13.57
CA HIS A 38 10.63 -15.78 -14.79
C HIS A 38 9.46 -14.83 -14.53
N LEU A 39 9.39 -13.77 -15.31
CA LEU A 39 8.30 -12.79 -15.25
C LEU A 39 7.06 -13.36 -15.93
N PHE A 40 6.01 -13.58 -15.15
CA PHE A 40 4.70 -13.93 -15.67
C PHE A 40 3.78 -12.73 -15.62
N ARG A 41 2.94 -12.62 -16.65
CA ARG A 41 1.87 -11.64 -16.73
C ARG A 41 0.52 -12.37 -16.69
N SER A 42 -0.47 -11.80 -16.02
CA SER A 42 -1.85 -12.31 -16.08
C SER A 42 -2.38 -12.26 -17.53
N GLU A 43 -3.01 -13.35 -17.97
CA GLU A 43 -3.57 -13.45 -19.32
C GLU A 43 -4.88 -12.68 -19.46
N GLY A 44 -5.23 -12.31 -20.70
CA GLY A 44 -6.57 -11.82 -21.05
C GLY A 44 -6.82 -10.30 -20.93
N SER A 45 -5.80 -9.49 -20.64
CA SER A 45 -5.91 -8.02 -20.71
C SER A 45 -4.93 -7.42 -21.72
N VAL A 46 -5.34 -6.34 -22.39
CA VAL A 46 -4.39 -5.50 -23.16
C VAL A 46 -3.31 -5.04 -22.17
N PRO A 47 -2.02 -5.26 -22.48
CA PRO A 47 -0.98 -4.93 -21.52
C PRO A 47 -1.03 -3.45 -21.14
N PRO A 48 -1.02 -3.14 -19.83
CA PRO A 48 -1.11 -1.76 -19.38
C PRO A 48 0.10 -0.94 -19.86
N GLN A 49 -0.08 0.36 -20.06
CA GLN A 49 0.98 1.31 -20.39
C GLN A 49 1.03 2.45 -19.37
N GLY A 50 2.23 2.96 -19.10
CA GLY A 50 2.46 4.00 -18.09
C GLY A 50 2.23 3.49 -16.66
N GLY A 51 2.57 4.30 -15.66
CA GLY A 51 2.43 3.90 -14.25
C GLY A 51 3.61 3.10 -13.73
N VAL A 52 3.34 2.16 -12.82
CA VAL A 52 4.34 1.24 -12.26
C VAL A 52 3.87 -0.21 -12.31
N MET A 53 4.80 -1.13 -12.33
CA MET A 53 4.53 -2.56 -12.22
C MET A 53 4.26 -2.95 -10.76
N VAL A 54 3.33 -3.85 -10.47
CA VAL A 54 3.31 -4.57 -9.17
C VAL A 54 3.72 -6.01 -9.41
N LEU A 55 4.68 -6.48 -8.62
CA LEU A 55 5.28 -7.82 -8.70
C LEU A 55 5.01 -8.59 -7.42
N ASP A 56 4.13 -9.60 -7.49
CA ASP A 56 3.93 -10.53 -6.38
C ASP A 56 4.90 -11.74 -6.47
N ALA A 57 5.18 -12.36 -5.33
CA ALA A 57 6.06 -13.53 -5.23
C ALA A 57 5.31 -14.87 -5.15
N SER A 58 3.99 -14.89 -5.37
CA SER A 58 3.14 -16.07 -5.11
C SER A 58 3.48 -17.30 -5.97
N GLY A 59 4.08 -17.09 -7.13
CA GLY A 59 4.51 -18.15 -8.04
C GLY A 59 5.98 -18.56 -7.90
N PHE A 60 6.73 -17.95 -6.98
CA PHE A 60 8.15 -18.24 -6.78
C PHE A 60 8.33 -19.57 -6.04
N ASP A 61 9.14 -20.47 -6.62
CA ASP A 61 9.39 -21.81 -6.06
C ASP A 61 10.60 -21.87 -5.13
N GLY A 62 11.31 -20.75 -4.93
CA GLY A 62 12.48 -20.66 -4.07
C GLY A 62 13.81 -21.02 -4.77
N PHE A 63 13.78 -21.42 -6.04
CA PHE A 63 14.97 -21.89 -6.76
C PHE A 63 15.36 -20.97 -7.92
N GLY A 64 16.59 -21.11 -8.40
CA GLY A 64 17.10 -20.39 -9.59
C GLY A 64 17.71 -19.00 -9.31
N SER A 65 18.39 -18.46 -10.33
CA SER A 65 19.07 -17.16 -10.24
C SER A 65 18.12 -16.02 -10.60
N GLY A 66 18.02 -15.02 -9.72
CA GLY A 66 17.21 -13.82 -9.94
C GLY A 66 17.71 -12.89 -11.06
N GLY A 67 18.90 -13.13 -11.61
CA GLY A 67 19.52 -12.22 -12.58
C GLY A 67 18.74 -12.09 -13.90
N GLY A 68 18.29 -13.22 -14.45
CA GLY A 68 17.49 -13.25 -15.68
C GLY A 68 16.14 -12.55 -15.47
N PHE A 69 15.47 -12.88 -14.36
CA PHE A 69 14.23 -12.23 -13.93
C PHE A 69 14.34 -10.71 -13.87
N CYS A 70 15.40 -10.17 -13.22
CA CYS A 70 15.57 -8.73 -13.09
C CYS A 70 15.68 -8.04 -14.47
N GLN A 71 16.32 -8.70 -15.44
CA GLN A 71 16.40 -8.19 -16.81
C GLN A 71 15.05 -8.23 -17.52
N GLU A 72 14.25 -9.28 -17.31
CA GLU A 72 12.88 -9.38 -17.83
C GLU A 72 11.99 -8.26 -17.28
N VAL A 73 12.05 -8.00 -15.96
CA VAL A 73 11.34 -6.89 -15.30
C VAL A 73 11.73 -5.55 -15.91
N VAL A 74 13.03 -5.27 -16.06
CA VAL A 74 13.50 -4.02 -16.65
C VAL A 74 13.04 -3.89 -18.11
N ARG A 75 13.11 -4.97 -18.90
CA ARG A 75 12.68 -4.96 -20.31
C ARG A 75 11.18 -4.71 -20.43
N GLU A 76 10.37 -5.31 -19.57
CA GLU A 76 8.92 -5.08 -19.58
C GLU A 76 8.59 -3.67 -19.11
N CYS A 77 9.28 -3.13 -18.09
CA CYS A 77 9.11 -1.73 -17.69
C CYS A 77 9.42 -0.77 -18.85
N LEU A 78 10.48 -1.02 -19.62
CA LEU A 78 10.78 -0.25 -20.84
C LEU A 78 9.68 -0.38 -21.89
N SER A 79 9.23 -1.60 -22.17
CA SER A 79 8.22 -1.88 -23.23
C SER A 79 6.86 -1.24 -22.93
N ARG A 80 6.52 -1.09 -21.64
CA ARG A 80 5.25 -0.53 -21.16
C ARG A 80 5.36 0.93 -20.73
N ASN A 81 6.54 1.53 -20.81
CA ASN A 81 6.80 2.87 -20.30
C ASN A 81 6.45 3.02 -18.81
N PHE A 82 6.76 1.99 -18.02
CA PHE A 82 6.64 2.07 -16.56
C PHE A 82 7.78 2.89 -15.98
N SER A 83 7.46 3.62 -14.92
CA SER A 83 8.36 4.53 -14.19
C SER A 83 8.93 3.91 -12.91
N GLY A 84 8.63 2.63 -12.66
CA GLY A 84 8.97 1.97 -11.41
C GLY A 84 8.24 0.64 -11.21
N ALA A 85 8.47 0.04 -10.04
CA ALA A 85 7.86 -1.22 -9.64
C ALA A 85 7.63 -1.27 -8.13
N VAL A 86 6.56 -1.93 -7.71
CA VAL A 86 6.23 -2.28 -6.33
C VAL A 86 6.50 -3.78 -6.16
N LEU A 87 7.30 -4.16 -5.18
CA LEU A 87 7.48 -5.54 -4.78
C LEU A 87 6.42 -5.88 -3.72
N ASP A 88 5.47 -6.73 -4.07
CA ASP A 88 4.39 -7.20 -3.21
C ASP A 88 4.76 -8.59 -2.66
N PHE A 89 5.84 -8.61 -1.87
CA PHE A 89 6.43 -9.84 -1.34
C PHE A 89 5.99 -10.07 0.10
N ASP A 90 5.04 -10.98 0.30
CA ASP A 90 4.52 -11.34 1.63
C ASP A 90 5.50 -12.18 2.46
N VAL A 91 6.55 -12.72 1.84
CA VAL A 91 7.54 -13.59 2.48
C VAL A 91 8.94 -13.06 2.27
N ARG A 92 9.78 -13.18 3.29
CA ARG A 92 11.20 -12.81 3.22
C ARG A 92 12.06 -14.05 3.02
N LEU A 93 12.61 -14.20 1.81
CA LEU A 93 13.49 -15.30 1.44
C LEU A 93 14.81 -14.76 0.87
N PRO A 94 15.99 -15.37 1.17
CA PRO A 94 17.27 -14.87 0.66
C PRO A 94 17.33 -14.67 -0.87
N PRO A 95 16.74 -15.54 -1.72
CA PRO A 95 16.69 -15.29 -3.16
C PRO A 95 15.89 -14.05 -3.55
N LEU A 96 14.78 -13.77 -2.85
CA LEU A 96 13.98 -12.56 -3.08
C LEU A 96 14.71 -11.30 -2.63
N GLU A 97 15.56 -11.39 -1.60
CA GLU A 97 16.42 -10.27 -1.19
C GLU A 97 17.45 -9.93 -2.27
N GLY A 98 18.03 -10.95 -2.90
CA GLY A 98 18.93 -10.77 -4.04
C GLY A 98 18.22 -10.11 -5.24
N ILE A 99 16.99 -10.52 -5.53
CA ILE A 99 16.15 -9.89 -6.56
C ILE A 99 15.88 -8.43 -6.21
N ALA A 100 15.46 -8.14 -4.99
CA ALA A 100 15.19 -6.77 -4.54
C ALA A 100 16.44 -5.87 -4.65
N ALA A 101 17.60 -6.36 -4.21
CA ALA A 101 18.87 -5.62 -4.29
C ALA A 101 19.30 -5.36 -5.74
N GLN A 102 19.12 -6.33 -6.65
CA GLN A 102 19.49 -6.16 -8.06
C GLN A 102 18.53 -5.23 -8.81
N LEU A 103 17.23 -5.29 -8.50
CA LEU A 103 16.24 -4.35 -9.02
C LEU A 103 16.49 -2.94 -8.49
N ASP A 104 16.81 -2.77 -7.21
CA ASP A 104 17.16 -1.48 -6.58
C ASP A 104 18.23 -0.76 -7.39
N GLU A 105 19.34 -1.44 -7.66
CA GLU A 105 20.45 -0.88 -8.43
C GLU A 105 20.03 -0.57 -9.87
N SER A 106 19.33 -1.50 -10.52
CA SER A 106 18.93 -1.37 -11.92
C SER A 106 17.94 -0.23 -12.15
N PHE A 107 17.02 -0.01 -11.21
CA PHE A 107 16.00 1.04 -11.25
C PHE A 107 16.60 2.40 -10.92
N ALA A 108 17.46 2.47 -9.90
CA ALA A 108 18.15 3.70 -9.53
C ALA A 108 19.00 4.28 -10.69
N ARG A 109 19.73 3.43 -11.43
CA ARG A 109 20.51 3.87 -12.61
C ARG A 109 19.65 4.48 -13.72
N ARG A 110 18.34 4.23 -13.73
CA ARG A 110 17.37 4.73 -14.71
C ARG A 110 16.53 5.90 -14.19
N GLY A 111 16.71 6.29 -12.93
CA GLY A 111 15.84 7.27 -12.27
C GLY A 111 14.42 6.75 -12.04
N TRP A 112 14.24 5.43 -11.93
CA TRP A 112 12.96 4.80 -11.59
C TRP A 112 12.88 4.49 -10.11
N ASN A 113 11.66 4.47 -9.58
CA ASN A 113 11.41 4.13 -8.19
C ASN A 113 11.13 2.63 -8.04
N LEU A 114 11.78 1.99 -7.07
CA LEU A 114 11.41 0.69 -6.56
C LEU A 114 10.74 0.89 -5.20
N TYR A 115 9.56 0.30 -4.98
CA TYR A 115 8.86 0.30 -3.71
C TYR A 115 8.95 -1.10 -3.10
N VAL A 116 9.40 -1.19 -1.85
CA VAL A 116 9.66 -2.48 -1.20
C VAL A 116 9.00 -2.55 0.18
N PRO A 117 8.60 -3.75 0.63
CA PRO A 117 8.14 -3.94 2.00
C PRO A 117 9.25 -3.58 2.98
N GLU A 118 8.89 -3.18 4.20
CA GLU A 118 9.86 -2.76 5.21
C GLU A 118 10.97 -3.79 5.48
N SER A 119 10.62 -5.07 5.44
CA SER A 119 11.55 -6.18 5.65
C SER A 119 12.69 -6.22 4.62
N TYR A 120 12.50 -5.63 3.44
CA TYR A 120 13.46 -5.52 2.35
C TYR A 120 14.21 -4.17 2.33
N GLY A 121 13.82 -3.19 3.14
CA GLY A 121 14.40 -1.84 3.09
C GLY A 121 15.92 -1.78 3.36
N ARG A 122 16.49 -2.81 4.01
CA ARG A 122 17.94 -2.92 4.23
C ARG A 122 18.72 -3.46 3.02
N CYS A 123 18.15 -4.38 2.25
CA CYS A 123 18.83 -4.96 1.08
C CYS A 123 18.62 -4.14 -0.20
N ALA A 124 17.61 -3.26 -0.23
CA ALA A 124 17.36 -2.31 -1.31
C ALA A 124 17.59 -0.86 -0.82
N PRO A 125 18.84 -0.38 -0.74
CA PRO A 125 19.20 0.88 -0.07
C PRO A 125 18.75 2.16 -0.78
N ARG A 126 18.26 2.10 -2.02
CA ARG A 126 17.76 3.27 -2.78
C ARG A 126 16.25 3.24 -2.96
N ALA A 127 15.62 2.10 -2.72
CA ALA A 127 14.19 1.91 -2.81
C ALA A 127 13.44 2.71 -1.76
N MET A 128 12.20 3.06 -2.13
CA MET A 128 11.18 3.56 -1.22
C MET A 128 10.67 2.41 -0.37
N VAL A 129 10.73 2.56 0.94
CA VAL A 129 10.29 1.59 1.93
C VAL A 129 8.85 1.89 2.32
N MET A 130 7.98 0.90 2.12
CA MET A 130 6.56 0.98 2.44
C MET A 130 6.34 0.69 3.92
N ILE A 131 5.78 1.65 4.63
CA ILE A 131 5.47 1.55 6.06
C ILE A 131 3.96 1.50 6.22
N SER A 132 3.45 0.42 6.82
CA SER A 132 2.01 0.26 7.05
C SER A 132 1.48 1.32 8.00
N SER A 133 0.31 1.84 7.64
CA SER A 133 -0.48 2.75 8.47
C SER A 133 -1.51 2.05 9.35
N ALA A 134 -1.67 0.73 9.22
CA ALA A 134 -2.58 -0.09 10.01
C ALA A 134 -1.90 -0.53 11.32
N LEU A 135 -1.95 0.34 12.33
CA LEU A 135 -1.37 0.08 13.65
C LEU A 135 -2.45 -0.30 14.65
N SER A 136 -2.24 -1.39 15.38
CA SER A 136 -3.09 -1.83 16.50
C SER A 136 -2.63 -1.30 17.87
N GLY A 137 -1.48 -0.64 17.92
CA GLY A 137 -0.89 -0.05 19.11
C GLY A 137 0.26 0.91 18.78
N GLY A 138 0.70 1.70 19.76
CA GLY A 138 1.74 2.71 19.59
C GLY A 138 1.23 3.98 18.92
N SER A 139 2.09 4.66 18.15
CA SER A 139 1.84 5.95 17.51
C SER A 139 2.28 5.94 16.05
N LEU A 140 1.41 6.37 15.14
CA LEU A 140 1.74 6.50 13.72
C LEU A 140 2.86 7.52 13.49
N THR A 141 2.86 8.63 14.25
CA THR A 141 3.91 9.65 14.14
C THR A 141 5.26 9.05 14.50
N LEU A 142 5.38 8.45 15.69
CA LEU A 142 6.62 7.83 16.15
C LEU A 142 7.08 6.73 15.19
N ARG A 143 6.14 5.91 14.72
CA ARG A 143 6.43 4.81 13.78
C ARG A 143 7.04 5.28 12.46
N LEU A 144 6.58 6.41 11.94
CA LEU A 144 7.10 7.00 10.72
C LEU A 144 8.45 7.70 10.96
N GLU A 145 8.62 8.37 12.10
CA GLU A 145 9.91 8.96 12.51
C GLU A 145 11.00 7.88 12.65
N GLU A 146 10.71 6.78 13.36
CA GLU A 146 11.61 5.63 13.48
C GLU A 146 11.98 5.03 12.11
N ALA A 147 11.01 4.96 11.19
CA ALA A 147 11.28 4.50 9.83
C ALA A 147 12.20 5.47 9.08
N GLN A 148 12.00 6.78 9.20
CA GLN A 148 12.87 7.79 8.60
C GLN A 148 14.28 7.75 9.17
N GLU A 149 14.45 7.54 10.47
CA GLU A 149 15.76 7.36 11.11
C GLU A 149 16.46 6.10 10.60
N ARG A 150 15.70 5.01 10.45
CA ARG A 150 16.24 3.71 10.04
C ARG A 150 16.59 3.64 8.55
N PHE A 151 15.77 4.21 7.68
CA PHE A 151 15.89 4.05 6.22
C PHE A 151 16.27 5.34 5.48
N GLY A 152 16.08 6.50 6.09
CA GLY A 152 16.27 7.81 5.48
C GLY A 152 14.94 8.50 5.15
N ARG A 153 14.89 9.83 5.35
CA ARG A 153 13.69 10.66 5.19
C ARG A 153 13.09 10.58 3.78
N ASP A 154 13.95 10.61 2.76
CA ASP A 154 13.54 10.60 1.34
C ASP A 154 13.13 9.22 0.82
N ARG A 155 13.14 8.20 1.69
CA ARG A 155 12.90 6.80 1.32
C ARG A 155 11.60 6.24 1.86
N ILE A 156 10.72 7.04 2.44
CA ILE A 156 9.50 6.52 3.07
C ILE A 156 8.29 6.71 2.16
N ALA A 157 7.52 5.63 1.99
CA ALA A 157 6.17 5.66 1.43
C ALA A 157 5.21 5.14 2.50
N LEU A 158 4.05 5.78 2.66
CA LEU A 158 3.00 5.31 3.55
C LEU A 158 2.13 4.29 2.80
N ALA A 159 2.08 3.05 3.28
CA ALA A 159 1.08 2.07 2.84
C ALA A 159 -0.24 2.34 3.59
N LEU A 160 -1.18 2.95 2.86
CA LEU A 160 -2.47 3.36 3.37
C LEU A 160 -3.44 2.18 3.33
N GLU A 161 -3.58 1.54 4.48
CA GLU A 161 -4.32 0.32 4.71
C GLU A 161 -5.45 0.63 5.70
N PRO A 162 -6.73 0.63 5.27
CA PRO A 162 -7.84 0.75 6.18
C PRO A 162 -7.92 -0.47 7.09
N ALA A 163 -7.77 -0.25 8.40
CA ALA A 163 -7.94 -1.29 9.39
C ALA A 163 -9.42 -1.46 9.74
N ALA A 164 -9.82 -2.69 10.07
CA ALA A 164 -11.09 -3.01 10.72
C ALA A 164 -10.92 -4.36 11.42
N GLU A 165 -10.73 -4.35 12.74
CA GLU A 165 -10.36 -5.54 13.51
C GLU A 165 -11.09 -5.57 14.85
N ASP A 166 -11.49 -6.78 15.27
CA ASP A 166 -12.06 -7.08 16.58
C ASP A 166 -11.06 -7.88 17.43
N PHE A 167 -10.58 -7.27 18.50
CA PHE A 167 -9.60 -7.83 19.41
C PHE A 167 -10.29 -8.40 20.64
N PHE A 168 -10.17 -9.71 20.85
CA PHE A 168 -10.47 -10.32 22.15
C PHE A 168 -9.36 -9.98 23.15
N LEU A 169 -9.72 -9.47 24.33
CA LEU A 169 -8.76 -9.00 25.32
C LEU A 169 -8.51 -10.04 26.44
N PRO A 170 -7.25 -10.20 26.89
CA PRO A 170 -6.05 -9.53 26.37
C PRO A 170 -5.63 -10.06 25.00
N SER A 171 -5.12 -9.19 24.11
CA SER A 171 -4.58 -9.56 22.80
C SER A 171 -3.04 -9.49 22.82
N PRO A 172 -2.34 -10.55 23.27
CA PRO A 172 -0.88 -10.52 23.40
C PRO A 172 -0.16 -10.50 22.05
N SER A 173 -0.80 -10.95 20.97
CA SER A 173 -0.25 -10.87 19.62
C SER A 173 -0.34 -9.46 19.02
N GLY A 174 -1.20 -8.60 19.57
CA GLY A 174 -1.52 -7.31 18.94
C GLY A 174 -2.27 -7.46 17.62
N SER A 175 -2.93 -8.60 17.37
CA SER A 175 -3.73 -8.86 16.18
C SER A 175 -5.17 -9.20 16.56
N GLY A 176 -6.13 -8.64 15.84
CA GLY A 176 -7.54 -8.91 16.00
C GLY A 176 -8.06 -9.84 14.91
N THR A 177 -9.35 -10.14 14.98
CA THR A 177 -10.08 -10.79 13.90
C THR A 177 -10.48 -9.74 12.88
N PRO A 178 -10.05 -9.83 11.61
CA PRO A 178 -10.47 -8.89 10.58
C PRO A 178 -11.98 -8.84 10.42
N LEU A 179 -12.52 -7.63 10.32
CA LEU A 179 -13.93 -7.37 10.11
C LEU A 179 -14.17 -6.92 8.67
N SER A 180 -15.14 -7.54 8.00
CA SER A 180 -15.70 -6.95 6.80
C SER A 180 -16.48 -5.69 7.15
N ARG A 181 -16.72 -4.81 6.16
CA ARG A 181 -17.56 -3.62 6.32
C ARG A 181 -18.95 -3.99 6.86
N GLU A 182 -19.54 -5.07 6.38
CA GLU A 182 -20.85 -5.56 6.80
C GLU A 182 -20.82 -6.12 8.23
N ALA A 183 -19.73 -6.75 8.64
CA ALA A 183 -19.55 -7.22 10.01
C ALA A 183 -19.44 -6.04 10.98
N LEU A 184 -18.61 -5.04 10.66
CA LEU A 184 -18.48 -3.82 11.45
C LEU A 184 -19.80 -3.04 11.54
N SER A 185 -20.52 -2.90 10.42
CA SER A 185 -21.82 -2.20 10.40
C SER A 185 -22.85 -2.91 11.29
N ARG A 186 -22.95 -4.24 11.19
CA ARG A 186 -23.82 -5.04 12.07
C ARG A 186 -23.44 -4.94 13.55
N LEU A 187 -22.14 -4.85 13.87
CA LEU A 187 -21.69 -4.62 15.24
C LEU A 187 -22.12 -3.25 15.76
N MET A 188 -21.95 -2.19 14.95
CA MET A 188 -22.36 -0.83 15.31
C MET A 188 -23.86 -0.72 15.51
N GLU A 189 -24.68 -1.30 14.62
CA GLU A 189 -26.14 -1.30 14.72
C GLU A 189 -26.63 -2.04 15.97
N ARG A 190 -26.05 -3.22 16.25
CA ARG A 190 -26.45 -4.06 17.38
C ARG A 190 -26.06 -3.48 18.73
N LEU A 191 -24.84 -2.94 18.83
CA LEU A 191 -24.27 -2.49 20.10
C LEU A 191 -24.54 -1.00 20.38
N GLN A 192 -24.82 -0.20 19.35
CA GLN A 192 -24.90 1.26 19.41
C GLN A 192 -23.78 1.88 20.28
N PRO A 193 -22.50 1.54 20.01
CA PRO A 193 -21.42 1.85 20.93
C PRO A 193 -21.08 3.34 20.91
N SER A 194 -20.50 3.83 22.00
CA SER A 194 -19.77 5.10 21.97
C SER A 194 -18.45 4.91 21.23
N VAL A 195 -18.27 5.62 20.12
CA VAL A 195 -17.07 5.55 19.29
C VAL A 195 -16.12 6.68 19.66
N PHE A 196 -14.86 6.31 19.90
CA PHE A 196 -13.78 7.24 20.24
C PHE A 196 -12.76 7.32 19.10
N PHE A 197 -11.98 8.40 19.09
CA PHE A 197 -10.89 8.59 18.14
C PHE A 197 -9.54 8.50 18.86
N SER A 198 -8.61 7.71 18.33
CA SER A 198 -7.23 7.64 18.81
C SER A 198 -6.34 8.56 17.97
N ASN A 199 -5.80 9.61 18.60
CA ASN A 199 -4.83 10.49 17.94
C ASN A 199 -3.54 9.76 17.57
N GLU A 200 -3.10 8.83 18.41
CA GLU A 200 -1.86 8.08 18.19
C GLU A 200 -1.97 7.14 16.99
N LEU A 201 -3.06 6.38 16.90
CA LEU A 201 -3.26 5.42 15.80
C LEU A 201 -3.85 6.06 14.55
N CYS A 202 -4.42 7.27 14.68
CA CYS A 202 -5.24 7.89 13.65
C CYS A 202 -6.35 6.94 13.18
N ALA A 203 -7.09 6.36 14.13
CA ALA A 203 -8.14 5.36 13.91
C ALA A 203 -9.27 5.53 14.94
N ARG A 204 -10.45 4.99 14.63
CA ARG A 204 -11.60 4.95 15.54
C ARG A 204 -11.63 3.64 16.31
N TYR A 205 -12.16 3.67 17.52
CA TYR A 205 -12.35 2.46 18.31
C TYR A 205 -13.56 2.53 19.23
N PHE A 206 -14.00 1.34 19.67
CA PHE A 206 -14.92 1.19 20.79
C PHE A 206 -14.64 -0.14 21.50
N THR A 207 -15.17 -0.29 22.71
CA THR A 207 -15.08 -1.55 23.46
C THR A 207 -16.48 -2.11 23.73
N TYR A 208 -16.56 -3.43 23.84
CA TYR A 208 -17.78 -4.11 24.25
C TYR A 208 -17.46 -5.40 25.00
N THR A 209 -18.43 -5.97 25.70
CA THR A 209 -18.27 -7.26 26.39
C THR A 209 -19.29 -8.24 25.82
N ASN A 210 -18.87 -9.45 25.49
CA ASN A 210 -19.80 -10.49 25.05
C ASN A 210 -20.58 -11.09 26.26
N PRO A 211 -21.83 -11.55 26.05
CA PRO A 211 -22.64 -12.15 27.11
C PRO A 211 -21.97 -13.37 27.78
N ASP A 212 -21.19 -14.14 27.01
CA ASP A 212 -20.49 -15.34 27.48
C ASP A 212 -19.18 -15.04 28.23
N GLY A 213 -18.90 -13.75 28.48
CA GLY A 213 -17.73 -13.28 29.21
C GLY A 213 -16.52 -13.04 28.28
N GLY A 214 -16.09 -11.79 28.19
CA GLY A 214 -14.88 -11.42 27.45
C GLY A 214 -14.95 -9.98 26.94
N ALA A 215 -13.92 -9.19 27.24
CA ALA A 215 -13.82 -7.82 26.76
C ALA A 215 -13.26 -7.81 25.33
N HIS A 216 -13.87 -6.99 24.50
CA HIS A 216 -13.48 -6.77 23.12
C HIS A 216 -13.11 -5.31 22.90
N PHE A 217 -12.15 -5.10 22.00
CA PHE A 217 -11.75 -3.81 21.50
C PHE A 217 -11.85 -3.85 19.99
N VAL A 218 -12.65 -2.98 19.39
CA VAL A 218 -12.79 -2.88 17.93
C VAL A 218 -12.06 -1.63 17.48
N LEU A 219 -11.11 -1.79 16.55
CA LEU A 219 -10.37 -0.70 15.92
C LEU A 219 -10.72 -0.66 14.43
N PHE A 220 -11.01 0.51 13.90
CA PHE A 220 -11.35 0.64 12.49
C PHE A 220 -11.03 2.02 11.90
N ASP A 221 -10.94 2.06 10.58
CA ASP A 221 -10.76 3.26 9.78
C ASP A 221 -12.01 3.68 9.00
N ASP A 222 -12.13 4.98 8.78
CA ASP A 222 -13.03 5.57 7.81
C ASP A 222 -12.33 6.70 7.03
N GLY A 223 -13.08 7.45 6.21
CA GLY A 223 -12.49 8.48 5.36
C GLY A 223 -11.77 9.58 6.14
N GLU A 224 -12.25 9.94 7.33
CA GLU A 224 -11.61 10.98 8.15
C GLU A 224 -10.33 10.46 8.80
N THR A 225 -10.34 9.23 9.30
CA THR A 225 -9.14 8.64 9.91
C THR A 225 -8.05 8.41 8.86
N LEU A 226 -8.39 7.93 7.66
CA LEU A 226 -7.45 7.77 6.55
C LEU A 226 -6.88 9.12 6.09
N ALA A 227 -7.71 10.17 6.00
CA ALA A 227 -7.23 11.52 5.70
C ALA A 227 -6.25 12.00 6.79
N ARG A 228 -6.54 11.72 8.06
CA ARG A 228 -5.63 12.05 9.17
C ARG A 228 -4.29 11.31 9.05
N LYS A 229 -4.28 10.03 8.66
CA LYS A 229 -3.04 9.26 8.42
C LYS A 229 -2.18 9.91 7.33
N VAL A 230 -2.81 10.31 6.23
CA VAL A 230 -2.14 11.07 5.15
C VAL A 230 -1.58 12.40 5.67
N ASP A 231 -2.35 13.16 6.44
CA ASP A 231 -1.89 14.43 7.01
C ASP A 231 -0.74 14.24 8.00
N THR A 232 -0.74 13.16 8.77
CA THR A 232 0.37 12.79 9.67
C THR A 232 1.65 12.52 8.87
N ALA A 233 1.57 11.74 7.79
CA ALA A 233 2.69 11.53 6.89
C ALA A 233 3.19 12.83 6.23
N ARG A 234 2.29 13.69 5.75
CA ARG A 234 2.64 15.00 5.17
C ARG A 234 3.39 15.90 6.15
N ARG A 235 3.02 15.91 7.44
CA ARG A 235 3.74 16.67 8.48
C ARG A 235 5.17 16.20 8.69
N LEU A 236 5.49 14.97 8.29
CA LEU A 236 6.82 14.38 8.31
C LEU A 236 7.51 14.42 6.93
N ASP A 237 6.99 15.20 5.97
CA ASP A 237 7.49 15.31 4.59
C ASP A 237 7.41 14.00 3.78
N ILE A 238 6.46 13.13 4.14
CA ILE A 238 6.16 11.89 3.40
C ILE A 238 5.01 12.16 2.44
N HIS A 239 5.31 12.14 1.15
CA HIS A 239 4.39 12.52 0.07
C HIS A 239 4.08 11.38 -0.91
N THR A 240 4.51 10.16 -0.59
CA THR A 240 4.23 8.97 -1.39
C THR A 240 3.30 8.05 -0.62
N PHE A 241 2.18 7.70 -1.25
CA PHE A 241 1.12 6.88 -0.64
C PHE A 241 0.84 5.68 -1.52
N LEU A 242 0.97 4.47 -0.99
CA LEU A 242 0.44 3.27 -1.65
C LEU A 242 -0.96 3.01 -1.11
N ALA A 243 -1.97 3.06 -1.98
CA ALA A 243 -3.37 2.96 -1.58
C ALA A 243 -4.15 2.08 -2.58
N PRO A 244 -4.30 0.77 -2.32
CA PRO A 244 -5.02 -0.15 -3.20
C PRO A 244 -6.43 0.35 -3.51
N TRP A 245 -6.82 0.39 -4.80
CA TRP A 245 -8.06 1.03 -5.22
C TRP A 245 -9.29 0.43 -4.54
N GLU A 246 -9.35 -0.90 -4.46
CA GLU A 246 -10.47 -1.61 -3.85
C GLU A 246 -10.69 -1.26 -2.37
N GLN A 247 -9.63 -0.88 -1.67
CA GLN A 247 -9.69 -0.52 -0.25
C GLN A 247 -10.07 0.95 -0.04
N ILE A 248 -9.70 1.84 -0.97
CA ILE A 248 -9.80 3.31 -0.77
C ILE A 248 -10.83 4.01 -1.66
N LYS A 249 -11.41 3.34 -2.66
CA LYS A 249 -12.34 3.96 -3.64
C LYS A 249 -13.50 4.73 -3.01
N GLU A 250 -14.02 4.25 -1.88
CA GLU A 250 -15.13 4.90 -1.14
C GLU A 250 -14.68 6.12 -0.33
N TYR A 251 -13.37 6.22 -0.07
CA TYR A 251 -12.75 7.31 0.68
C TYR A 251 -11.97 8.29 -0.21
N ALA A 252 -12.02 8.11 -1.54
CA ALA A 252 -11.24 8.89 -2.50
C ALA A 252 -11.41 10.41 -2.30
N GLN A 253 -12.64 10.87 -2.06
CA GLN A 253 -12.90 12.29 -1.79
C GLN A 253 -12.23 12.78 -0.50
N SER A 254 -12.32 12.01 0.59
CA SER A 254 -11.68 12.34 1.87
C SER A 254 -10.16 12.39 1.76
N LEU A 255 -9.58 11.57 0.87
CA LEU A 255 -8.14 11.57 0.56
C LEU A 255 -7.71 12.72 -0.37
N GLY A 256 -8.65 13.58 -0.79
CA GLY A 256 -8.37 14.67 -1.73
C GLY A 256 -8.17 14.20 -3.17
N LEU A 257 -8.47 12.94 -3.48
CA LEU A 257 -8.43 12.42 -4.84
C LEU A 257 -9.64 12.97 -5.59
N SER A 258 -9.42 14.06 -6.31
CA SER A 258 -10.45 14.69 -7.14
C SER A 258 -10.29 14.26 -8.60
N ARG A 259 -11.42 14.07 -9.29
CA ARG A 259 -11.40 13.95 -10.74
C ARG A 259 -11.05 15.31 -11.34
N THR A 260 -9.96 15.39 -12.09
CA THR A 260 -9.72 16.46 -13.04
C THR A 260 -10.94 16.55 -13.96
N GLN A 261 -11.64 17.68 -13.90
CA GLN A 261 -12.67 17.97 -14.88
C GLN A 261 -12.01 18.00 -16.26
N PRO A 262 -12.56 17.35 -17.29
CA PRO A 262 -12.11 17.58 -18.64
C PRO A 262 -12.26 19.08 -18.92
N ALA A 263 -11.18 19.73 -19.35
CA ALA A 263 -11.22 21.12 -19.76
C ALA A 263 -12.36 21.27 -20.77
N ALA A 264 -13.40 22.04 -20.42
CA ALA A 264 -14.48 22.33 -21.33
C ALA A 264 -13.86 22.92 -22.59
N HIS A 265 -13.91 22.16 -23.70
CA HIS A 265 -13.59 22.69 -25.02
C HIS A 265 -14.53 23.87 -25.23
N ARG A 266 -14.02 25.10 -25.06
CA ARG A 266 -14.67 26.29 -25.59
C ARG A 266 -14.59 26.17 -27.11
N LEU A 267 -15.62 25.57 -27.70
CA LEU A 267 -15.91 25.76 -29.11
C LEU A 267 -16.11 27.26 -29.31
N ARG A 268 -15.18 27.88 -30.05
CA ARG A 268 -15.39 29.18 -30.68
C ARG A 268 -16.13 28.96 -31.99
#